data_AF-A0A9X3MXM9-F1
#
_entry.id   AF-A0A9X3MXM9-F1
#
_cell.length_a   1.000
_cell.length_b   1.000
_cell.length_c   1.000
_cell.angle_alpha   90.00
_cell.angle_beta   90.00
_cell.angle_gamma   90.00
#
_symmetry.space_group_name_H-M   'P 1'
#
loop_
_entity.id
_entity.type
_entity.pdbx_description
1 polymer ?
#
loop_
_entity_poly.entity_id
_entity_poly.type
_entity_poly.pdbx_seq_one_letter_code
_entity_poly.pdbx_strand_id
1 'polypeptide(L)'
;MDGSVLWRAALLQALTLGVVALILGSTLDKSFFESWGWLAGPGAWAACALFTGAVLRLPLLPVLAGAALAGIPSLITVLIGVHWLGAPFAVAIFAYWCARLAAPERVAVA
;
A
#
# COMPACT_ATOMS: atom_id res chain seq x y z
N MET A 1 7.78 15.51 -10.01
CA MET A 1 6.88 14.69 -9.16
C MET A 1 5.64 15.51 -8.88
N ASP A 2 4.46 14.92 -8.98
CA ASP A 2 3.24 15.60 -8.57
C ASP A 2 3.03 15.41 -7.06
N GLY A 3 3.24 16.49 -6.30
CA GLY A 3 3.06 16.50 -4.84
C GLY A 3 1.61 16.26 -4.42
N SER A 4 0.63 16.58 -5.29
CA SER A 4 -0.78 16.30 -5.05
C SER A 4 -1.04 14.79 -5.07
N VAL A 5 -0.48 14.07 -6.05
CA VAL A 5 -0.62 12.60 -6.14
C VAL A 5 0.04 11.91 -4.95
N LEU A 6 1.19 12.39 -4.48
CA LEU A 6 1.85 11.84 -3.29
C LEU A 6 0.91 11.86 -2.08
N TRP A 7 0.35 13.02 -1.74
CA TRP A 7 -0.55 13.15 -0.60
C TRP A 7 -1.86 12.40 -0.79
N ARG A 8 -2.45 12.43 -1.99
CA ARG A 8 -3.68 11.69 -2.29
C ARG A 8 -3.47 10.18 -2.20
N ALA A 9 -2.36 9.65 -2.73
CA ALA A 9 -2.02 8.24 -2.63
C ALA A 9 -1.78 7.83 -1.17
N ALA A 10 -1.05 8.63 -0.40
CA ALA A 10 -0.82 8.36 1.02
C ALA A 10 -2.14 8.32 1.81
N LEU A 11 -2.99 9.33 1.63
CA LEU A 11 -4.28 9.41 2.32
C LEU A 11 -5.23 8.28 1.91
N LEU A 12 -5.39 8.03 0.61
CA LEU A 12 -6.26 6.95 0.11
C LEU A 12 -5.80 5.60 0.64
N GLN A 13 -4.50 5.31 0.53
CA GLN A 13 -3.94 4.03 0.99
C GLN A 13 -4.09 3.87 2.51
N ALA A 14 -3.74 4.90 3.29
CA ALA A 14 -3.84 4.84 4.75
C ALA A 14 -5.29 4.69 5.23
N LEU A 15 -6.22 5.45 4.66
CA LEU A 15 -7.63 5.39 5.03
C LEU A 15 -8.26 4.06 4.67
N THR A 16 -8.06 3.60 3.43
CA THR A 16 -8.65 2.33 2.97
C THR A 16 -8.08 1.14 3.74
N LEU A 17 -6.76 1.11 3.94
CA LEU A 17 -6.12 0.07 4.74
C LEU A 17 -6.58 0.11 6.20
N GLY A 18 -6.70 1.30 6.79
CA GLY A 18 -7.20 1.48 8.15
C GLY A 18 -8.64 0.98 8.31
N VAL A 19 -9.53 1.32 7.39
CA VAL A 19 -10.91 0.83 7.37
C VAL A 19 -10.96 -0.68 7.23
N VAL A 20 -10.20 -1.26 6.29
CA VAL A 20 -10.14 -2.72 6.10
C VAL A 20 -9.58 -3.40 7.34
N ALA A 21 -8.53 -2.86 7.96
CA ALA A 21 -7.95 -3.41 9.18
C ALA A 21 -8.94 -3.39 10.35
N LEU A 22 -9.71 -2.30 10.51
CA LEU A 22 -10.77 -2.20 11.52
C LEU A 22 -11.89 -3.21 11.28
N ILE A 23 -12.34 -3.37 10.03
CA ILE A 23 -13.36 -4.36 9.68
C ILE A 23 -12.85 -5.77 9.98
N LEU A 24 -11.66 -6.13 9.49
CA LEU A 24 -11.11 -7.47 9.72
C LEU A 24 -10.88 -7.73 11.22
N GLY A 25 -10.30 -6.78 11.94
CA GLY A 25 -10.01 -6.92 13.37
C GLY A 25 -11.25 -6.94 14.28
N SER A 26 -12.40 -6.43 13.80
CA SER A 26 -13.67 -6.49 14.54
C SER A 26 -14.56 -7.66 14.13
N THR A 27 -14.32 -8.27 12.96
CA THR A 27 -15.16 -9.36 12.42
C THR A 27 -14.51 -10.74 12.52
N LEU A 28 -13.18 -10.82 12.59
CA LEU A 28 -12.44 -12.07 12.57
C LEU A 28 -11.70 -12.30 13.90
N ASP A 29 -11.69 -13.56 14.33
CA ASP A 29 -11.00 -13.98 15.55
C ASP A 29 -9.49 -14.02 15.37
N LYS A 30 -8.76 -13.96 16.50
CA LYS A 30 -7.30 -14.08 16.53
C LYS A 30 -6.79 -15.33 15.83
N SER A 31 -7.48 -16.47 15.96
CA SER A 31 -7.11 -17.75 15.33
C SER A 31 -7.12 -17.69 13.81
N PHE A 32 -7.99 -16.86 13.21
CA PHE A 32 -7.98 -16.60 11.79
C PHE A 32 -6.66 -15.94 11.38
N PHE A 33 -6.24 -14.90 12.10
CA PHE A 33 -4.98 -14.21 11.80
C PHE A 33 -3.74 -15.08 12.04
N GLU A 34 -3.77 -15.98 13.02
CA GLU A 34 -2.68 -16.94 13.23
C GLU A 34 -2.55 -17.92 12.06
N SER A 35 -3.67 -18.29 11.41
CA SER A 35 -3.69 -19.25 10.30
C SER A 35 -3.51 -18.59 8.92
N TRP A 36 -4.11 -17.42 8.73
CA TRP A 36 -4.28 -16.75 7.44
C TRP A 36 -3.69 -15.34 7.39
N GLY A 37 -3.17 -14.81 8.50
CA GLY A 37 -2.62 -13.45 8.56
C GLY A 37 -1.49 -13.21 7.56
N TRP A 38 -0.71 -14.25 7.26
CA TRP A 38 0.36 -14.22 6.26
C TRP A 38 -0.15 -13.90 4.84
N LEU A 39 -1.41 -14.21 4.53
CA LEU A 39 -2.05 -13.91 3.25
C LEU A 39 -3.03 -12.73 3.36
N ALA A 40 -3.77 -12.64 4.46
CA ALA A 40 -4.77 -11.61 4.69
C ALA A 40 -4.15 -10.21 4.73
N GLY A 41 -2.98 -10.05 5.38
CA GLY A 41 -2.27 -8.78 5.43
C GLY A 41 -1.79 -8.30 4.04
N PRO A 42 -0.96 -9.08 3.33
CA PRO A 42 -0.54 -8.74 1.97
C PRO A 42 -1.70 -8.60 0.98
N GLY A 43 -2.74 -9.43 1.12
CA GLY A 43 -3.95 -9.37 0.30
C GLY A 43 -4.74 -8.07 0.51
N ALA A 44 -4.98 -7.68 1.76
CA ALA A 44 -5.62 -6.41 2.10
C ALA A 44 -4.80 -5.20 1.61
N TRP A 45 -3.47 -5.25 1.80
CA TRP A 45 -2.55 -4.23 1.29
C TRP A 45 -2.63 -4.08 -0.23
N ALA A 46 -2.54 -5.19 -0.97
CA ALA A 46 -2.61 -5.20 -2.43
C ALA A 46 -3.98 -4.73 -2.94
N ALA A 47 -5.08 -5.14 -2.30
CA ALA A 47 -6.42 -4.68 -2.64
C ALA A 47 -6.58 -3.16 -2.45
N CYS A 48 -6.09 -2.62 -1.33
CA CYS A 48 -6.09 -1.18 -1.07
C CYS A 48 -5.21 -0.43 -2.08
N ALA A 49 -4.05 -1.00 -2.43
CA ALA A 49 -3.15 -0.41 -3.43
C ALA A 49 -3.79 -0.35 -4.81
N LEU A 50 -4.46 -1.43 -5.24
CA LEU A 50 -5.23 -1.46 -6.48
C LEU A 50 -6.36 -0.43 -6.47
N PHE A 51 -7.10 -0.34 -5.37
CA PHE A 51 -8.14 0.68 -5.21
C PHE A 51 -7.56 2.09 -5.33
N THR A 52 -6.46 2.39 -4.63
CA THR A 52 -5.76 3.68 -4.71
C THR A 52 -5.31 3.99 -6.13
N GLY A 53 -4.68 3.02 -6.81
CA GLY A 53 -4.26 3.14 -8.20
C GLY A 53 -5.43 3.40 -9.15
N ALA A 54 -6.55 2.70 -8.98
CA ALA A 54 -7.75 2.89 -9.79
C ALA A 54 -8.37 4.28 -9.59
N VAL A 55 -8.51 4.74 -8.34
CA VAL A 55 -9.03 6.09 -8.01
C VAL A 55 -8.14 7.19 -8.59
N LEU A 56 -6.82 6.99 -8.58
CA LEU A 56 -5.85 7.92 -9.15
C LEU A 56 -5.62 7.74 -10.66
N ARG A 57 -6.30 6.78 -11.29
CA ARG A 57 -6.18 6.43 -12.72
C ARG A 57 -4.73 6.10 -13.14
N LEU A 58 -4.01 5.38 -12.28
CA LEU A 58 -2.65 4.90 -12.51
C LEU A 58 -2.65 3.51 -13.15
N PRO A 59 -1.58 3.13 -13.88
CA PRO A 59 -1.45 1.78 -14.41
C PRO A 59 -1.33 0.76 -13.28
N LEU A 60 -2.27 -0.19 -13.21
CA LEU A 60 -2.43 -1.07 -12.04
C LEU A 60 -1.28 -2.05 -11.83
N LEU A 61 -0.66 -2.54 -12.91
CA LEU A 61 0.44 -3.49 -12.80
C LEU A 61 1.70 -2.83 -12.17
N PRO A 62 2.15 -1.64 -12.62
CA PRO A 62 3.16 -0.86 -11.91
C PRO A 62 2.78 -0.47 -10.48
N VAL A 63 1.50 -0.24 -10.19
CA VAL A 63 1.02 0.04 -8.82
C VAL A 63 1.22 -1.18 -7.92
N LEU A 64 0.85 -2.38 -8.38
CA LEU A 64 1.09 -3.62 -7.63
C LEU A 64 2.58 -3.87 -7.39
N ALA A 65 3.42 -3.62 -8.39
CA ALA A 65 4.87 -3.72 -8.24
C ALA A 65 5.38 -2.76 -7.14
N GLY A 66 4.93 -1.51 -7.15
CA GLY A 66 5.24 -0.52 -6.11
C GLY A 66 4.74 -0.94 -4.73
N ALA A 67 3.54 -1.51 -4.65
CA ALA A 67 2.97 -2.02 -3.42
C ALA A 67 3.77 -3.19 -2.85
N ALA A 68 4.22 -4.12 -3.70
CA ALA A 68 5.07 -5.24 -3.30
C ALA A 68 6.43 -4.75 -2.78
N LEU A 69 7.06 -3.82 -3.51
CA LEU A 69 8.34 -3.22 -3.12
C LEU A 69 8.25 -2.44 -1.80
N ALA A 70 7.16 -1.69 -1.60
CA ALA A 70 6.90 -0.96 -0.35
C ALA A 70 6.61 -1.89 0.84
N GLY A 71 6.05 -3.08 0.57
CA GLY A 71 5.79 -4.09 1.59
C GLY A 71 7.05 -4.75 2.15
N ILE A 72 8.12 -4.88 1.36
CA ILE A 72 9.37 -5.54 1.78
C ILE A 72 10.01 -4.84 3.00
N PRO A 73 10.26 -3.51 2.98
CA PRO A 73 10.77 -2.82 4.17
C PRO A 73 9.84 -2.91 5.38
N SER A 74 8.52 -2.93 5.17
CA SER A 74 7.56 -3.10 6.27
C SER A 74 7.67 -4.47 6.93
N LEU A 75 7.93 -5.54 6.17
CA LEU A 75 8.17 -6.87 6.76
C LEU A 75 9.38 -6.85 7.69
N ILE A 76 10.44 -6.12 7.34
CA ILE A 76 11.62 -5.96 8.20
C ILE A 76 11.24 -5.31 9.53
N THR A 77 10.39 -4.28 9.52
CA THR A 77 9.94 -3.62 10.76
C THR A 77 9.18 -4.56 11.70
N VAL A 78 8.44 -5.53 11.15
CA VAL A 78 7.76 -6.57 11.93
C VAL A 78 8.79 -7.50 12.59
N LEU A 79 9.82 -7.92 11.85
CA LEU A 79 10.86 -8.82 12.35
C LEU A 79 11.70 -8.21 13.48
N ILE A 80 11.92 -6.89 13.46
CA ILE A 80 12.71 -6.18 14.50
C ILE A 80 11.84 -5.65 15.65
N GLY A 81 10.57 -6.03 15.72
CA GLY A 81 9.66 -5.66 16.82
C GLY A 81 9.04 -4.26 16.72
N VAL A 82 9.37 -3.48 15.68
CA VAL A 82 8.86 -2.12 15.44
C VAL A 82 7.70 -2.14 14.44
N HIS A 83 6.83 -3.14 14.57
CA HIS A 83 5.72 -3.44 13.66
C HIS A 83 4.73 -2.28 13.47
N TRP A 84 4.61 -1.39 14.46
CA TRP A 84 3.78 -0.19 14.41
C TRP A 84 4.28 0.87 13.42
N LEU A 85 5.58 0.87 13.07
CA LEU A 85 6.14 1.78 12.06
C LEU A 85 6.07 1.22 10.63
N GLY A 86 5.84 -0.07 10.46
CA GLY A 86 5.83 -0.72 9.15
C GLY A 86 4.79 -0.15 8.20
N ALA A 87 3.54 -0.02 8.66
CA ALA A 87 2.45 0.47 7.84
C ALA A 87 2.63 1.94 7.42
N PRO A 88 2.93 2.91 8.31
CA PRO A 88 3.23 4.28 7.90
C PRO A 88 4.39 4.38 6.91
N PHE A 89 5.45 3.59 7.11
CA PHE A 89 6.63 3.59 6.24
C PHE A 89 6.32 3.02 4.84
N ALA A 90 5.61 1.89 4.77
CA ALA A 90 5.14 1.32 3.50
C ALA A 90 4.22 2.29 2.76
N VAL A 91 3.30 2.97 3.46
CA VAL A 91 2.43 3.98 2.86
C VAL A 91 3.24 5.12 2.24
N ALA A 92 4.27 5.61 2.94
CA ALA A 92 5.13 6.66 2.41
C ALA A 92 5.88 6.23 1.14
N ILE A 93 6.47 5.04 1.14
CA ILE A 93 7.17 4.49 -0.05
C ILE A 93 6.20 4.27 -1.21
N PHE A 94 5.04 3.69 -0.93
CA PHE A 94 4.01 3.44 -1.93
C PHE A 94 3.47 4.74 -2.54
N ALA A 95 3.20 5.74 -1.71
CA ALA A 95 2.76 7.05 -2.15
C ALA A 95 3.81 7.75 -3.03
N TYR A 96 5.09 7.66 -2.65
CA TYR A 96 6.20 8.14 -3.46
C TYR A 96 6.26 7.44 -4.83
N TRP A 97 6.08 6.11 -4.86
CA TRP A 97 6.01 5.34 -6.10
C TRP A 97 4.85 5.80 -7.00
N CYS A 98 3.65 5.94 -6.44
CA CYS A 98 2.48 6.44 -7.17
C CYS A 98 2.72 7.85 -7.75
N ALA A 99 3.34 8.74 -6.98
CA ALA A 99 3.69 10.09 -7.44
C ALA A 99 4.73 10.09 -8.58
N ARG A 100 5.58 9.06 -8.67
CA ARG A 100 6.49 8.85 -9.80
C ARG A 100 5.76 8.32 -11.03
N LEU A 101 4.82 7.40 -10.86
CA LEU A 101 4.00 6.88 -11.97
C LEU A 101 3.11 7.97 -12.59
N ALA A 102 2.64 8.92 -11.78
CA ALA A 102 1.82 10.03 -12.24
C ALA A 102 2.62 11.19 -12.86
N ALA A 103 3.96 11.18 -12.72
CA ALA A 103 4.76 12.18 -13.41
C ALA A 103 4.61 11.95 -14.92
N PRO A 104 4.30 12.98 -15.72
CA PRO A 104 4.17 12.83 -17.17
C PRO A 104 5.43 12.18 -17.71
N GLU A 105 5.25 11.12 -18.50
CA GLU A 105 6.36 10.44 -19.16
C GLU A 105 7.21 11.47 -19.91
N ARG A 106 8.45 11.68 -19.44
CA ARG A 106 9.55 11.92 -20.37
C ARG A 106 9.91 10.57 -20.99
N VAL A 107 9.05 10.08 -21.86
CA VAL A 107 9.34 9.06 -22.87
C VAL A 107 8.79 9.67 -24.16
N ALA A 108 9.55 10.57 -24.77
CA ALA A 108 10.47 10.23 -25.84
C ALA A 108 9.72 9.66 -27.05
N VAL A 109 9.53 10.55 -28.03
CA VAL A 109 9.53 10.30 -29.47
C VAL A 109 10.03 8.89 -29.81
N ALA A 110 9.15 8.09 -30.39
CA ALA A 110 9.48 6.99 -31.28
C ALA A 110 8.69 7.19 -32.58
#